data_AF-A0A7S7TJR1-F1
#
_entry.id   AF-A0A7S7TJR1-F1
#
_cell.length_a   1.000
_cell.length_b   1.000
_cell.length_c   1.000
_cell.angle_alpha   90.00
_cell.angle_beta   90.00
_cell.angle_gamma   90.00
#
_symmetry.space_group_name_H-M   'P 1'
#
loop_
_entity.id
_entity.type
_entity.pdbx_description
1 polymer ?
#
loop_
_entity_poly.entity_id
_entity_poly.type
_entity_poly.pdbx_seq_one_letter_code
_entity_poly.pdbx_strand_id
1 'polypeptide(L)' 'MAHTQTATEVSIWLLQAKDFLDEARRLRPGPERDELRQTAKVLREIAKLEAASGPAGEPDRRS' A
#
# COMPACT_ATOMS: atom_id res chain seq x y z
N MET A 1 7.69 -20.25 1.64
CA MET A 1 8.07 -19.68 2.95
C MET A 1 8.76 -18.32 2.84
N ALA A 2 9.61 -18.08 1.81
CA ALA A 2 10.19 -16.75 1.57
C ALA A 2 9.12 -15.71 1.17
N HIS A 3 8.24 -16.04 0.22
CA HIS A 3 7.17 -15.13 -0.25
C HIS A 3 6.21 -14.65 0.85
N THR A 4 5.94 -15.50 1.86
CA THR A 4 5.08 -15.17 3.00
C THR A 4 5.77 -14.24 3.99
N GLN A 5 7.08 -14.35 4.17
CA GLN A 5 7.87 -13.38 4.94
C GLN A 5 7.90 -12.03 4.23
N THR A 6 8.11 -12.02 2.90
CA THR A 6 8.06 -10.81 2.08
C THR A 6 6.69 -10.12 2.15
N ALA A 7 5.59 -10.88 2.06
CA ALA A 7 4.24 -10.33 2.18
C ALA A 7 3.96 -9.72 3.57
N THR A 8 4.52 -10.32 4.62
CA THR A 8 4.37 -9.82 6.00
C THR A 8 5.16 -8.53 6.21
N GLU A 9 6.40 -8.47 5.71
CA GLU A 9 7.21 -7.26 5.73
C GLU A 9 6.55 -6.15 4.92
N VAL A 10 6.11 -6.42 3.68
CA VAL A 10 5.38 -5.45 2.86
C VAL A 10 4.14 -4.92 3.60
N SER A 11 3.39 -5.80 4.28
CA SER A 11 2.22 -5.39 5.07
C SER A 11 2.60 -4.44 6.21
N ILE A 12 3.71 -4.67 6.91
CA ILE A 12 4.20 -3.80 7.99
C ILE A 12 4.57 -2.41 7.44
N TRP A 13 5.29 -2.36 6.33
CA TRP A 13 5.72 -1.11 5.71
C TRP A 13 4.53 -0.31 5.18
N LEU A 14 3.49 -0.97 4.65
CA LEU A 14 2.25 -0.33 4.22
C LEU A 14 1.46 0.27 5.40
N LEU A 15 1.43 -0.42 6.55
CA LEU A 15 0.83 0.14 7.77
C LEU A 15 1.57 1.40 8.23
N GLN A 16 2.90 1.37 8.27
CA GLN A 16 3.71 2.54 8.62
C GLN A 16 3.49 3.69 7.62
N ALA A 17 3.44 3.41 6.33
CA ALA A 17 3.16 4.41 5.30
C ALA A 17 1.78 5.07 5.50
N LYS A 18 0.76 4.29 5.88
CA LYS A 18 -0.56 4.83 6.22
C LYS A 18 -0.49 5.80 7.40
N ASP A 19 0.22 5.44 8.46
CA ASP A 19 0.35 6.29 9.65
C ASP A 19 1.04 7.62 9.32
N PHE A 20 2.11 7.60 8.52
CA PHE A 20 2.76 8.83 8.03
C PHE A 20 1.82 9.71 7.21
N LEU A 21 0.99 9.11 6.35
CA LEU A 21 0.01 9.86 5.55
C LEU A 21 -1.12 10.45 6.39
N ASP A 22 -1.55 9.76 7.44
CA ASP A 22 -2.57 10.26 8.37
C ASP A 22 -2.01 11.38 9.27
N GLU A 23 -0.74 11.30 9.66
CA GLU A 23 -0.05 12.39 10.37
C GLU A 23 0.16 13.61 9.47
N ALA A 24 0.56 13.39 8.21
CA ALA A 24 0.68 14.43 7.19
C ALA A 24 -0.63 15.21 6.96
N ARG A 25 -1.78 14.54 7.02
CA ARG A 25 -3.11 15.18 6.87
C ARG A 25 -3.42 16.17 7.98
N ARG A 26 -2.83 15.99 9.16
CA ARG A 26 -3.00 16.87 10.33
C ARG A 26 -2.11 18.10 10.28
N LEU A 27 -1.08 18.10 9.43
CA LEU A 27 -0.22 19.25 9.21
C LEU A 27 -0.98 20.38 8.50
N ARG A 28 -0.59 21.62 8.78
CA ARG A 28 -1.12 22.79 8.09
C ARG A 28 -0.81 22.72 6.59
N PRO A 29 -1.62 23.34 5.72
CA PRO A 29 -1.33 23.43 4.29
C PRO A 29 0.06 24.00 4.05
N GLY A 30 0.89 23.28 3.28
CA GLY A 30 2.28 23.64 2.99
C GLY A 30 2.94 22.63 2.04
N PRO A 31 4.15 22.92 1.55
CA PRO A 31 4.85 22.11 0.54
C PRO A 31 5.00 20.63 0.95
N GLU A 32 5.35 20.38 2.21
CA GLU A 32 5.50 19.04 2.79
C GLU A 32 4.19 18.23 2.71
N ARG A 33 3.04 18.88 2.95
CA ARG A 33 1.72 18.25 2.84
C ARG A 33 1.36 17.93 1.39
N ASP A 34 1.78 18.76 0.43
CA ASP A 34 1.53 18.51 -0.99
C ASP A 34 2.38 17.34 -1.52
N GLU A 35 3.63 17.23 -1.07
CA GLU A 35 4.49 16.08 -1.34
C GLU A 35 3.87 14.79 -0.76
N LEU A 36 3.44 14.82 0.51
CA LEU A 36 2.77 13.68 1.14
C LEU A 36 1.47 13.30 0.43
N ARG A 37 0.70 14.29 -0.05
CA ARG A 37 -0.50 14.04 -0.85
C ARG A 37 -0.18 13.37 -2.18
N GLN A 38 0.91 13.75 -2.84
CA GLN A 38 1.35 13.09 -4.09
C GLN A 38 1.78 11.66 -3.84
N THR A 39 2.58 11.42 -2.80
CA THR A 39 2.97 10.07 -2.40
C THR A 39 1.76 9.18 -2.10
N ALA A 40 0.76 9.70 -1.37
CA ALA A 40 -0.49 8.98 -1.11
C ALA A 40 -1.25 8.59 -2.38
N LYS A 41 -1.25 9.46 -3.40
CA LYS A 41 -1.90 9.17 -4.69
C LYS A 41 -1.19 8.04 -5.41
N VAL A 42 0.14 8.08 -5.48
CA VAL A 42 0.94 7.03 -6.13
C VAL A 42 0.70 5.68 -5.46
N LEU A 43 0.76 5.62 -4.13
CA LEU A 43 0.51 4.38 -3.37
C LEU A 43 -0.91 3.83 -3.61
N ARG A 44 -1.91 4.71 -3.69
CA ARG A 44 -3.28 4.31 -4.02
C ARG A 44 -3.39 3.71 -5.43
N GLU A 45 -2.67 4.26 -6.42
CA GLU A 45 -2.67 3.70 -7.78
C GLU A 45 -1.94 2.36 -7.83
N ILE A 46 -0.82 2.19 -7.12
CA ILE A 46 -0.13 0.90 -6.99
C ILE A 46 -1.08 -0.15 -6.40
N ALA A 47 -1.76 0.17 -5.30
CA ALA A 47 -2.71 -0.75 -4.68
C ALA A 47 -3.88 -1.15 -5.61
N LYS A 48 -4.36 -0.22 -6.45
CA LYS A 48 -5.37 -0.54 -7.47
C LYS A 48 -4.82 -1.49 -8.54
N LEU A 49 -3.59 -1.27 -9.00
CA LEU A 49 -2.93 -2.14 -9.99
C LEU A 49 -2.70 -3.53 -9.41
N GLU A 50 -2.25 -3.64 -8.16
CA GLU A 50 -2.09 -4.92 -7.47
C GLU A 50 -3.43 -5.65 -7.31
N ALA A 51 -4.49 -4.95 -6.90
CA ALA A 51 -5.83 -5.53 -6.79
C ALA A 51 -6.40 -5.98 -8.15
N ALA A 52 -6.11 -5.23 -9.22
CA ALA A 52 -6.51 -5.57 -10.58
C ALA A 52 -5.68 -6.71 -11.18
N SER A 53 -4.46 -6.93 -10.69
CA SER A 53 -3.56 -8.00 -11.13
C SER A 53 -4.06 -9.41 -10.73
N GLY A 54 -5.07 -9.50 -9.87
CA GLY A 54 -5.67 -10.75 -9.40
C GLY A 54 -4.70 -11.62 -8.58
N PRO A 55 -5.21 -12.54 -7.74
CA PRO A 55 -4.34 -13.52 -7.11
C PRO A 55 -3.71 -14.38 -8.21
N ALA A 56 -2.38 -14.50 -8.19
CA ALA A 56 -1.68 -15.48 -8.99
C ALA A 56 -2.14 -16.89 -8.55
N GLY A 57 -3.17 -17.39 -9.24
CA GLY A 57 -3.63 -18.78 -9.26
C GLY A 57 -3.65 -19.49 -7.91
N GLU A 58 -4.78 -19.44 -7.20
CA GLU A 58 -5.21 -20.60 -6.44
C GLU A 58 -5.82 -21.58 -7.46
N PRO A 59 -5.23 -22.75 -7.72
CA PRO A 59 -5.83 -23.71 -8.64
C PRO A 59 -7.07 -24.28 -7.95
N ASP A 60 -8.21 -24.01 -8.57
CA ASP A 60 -9.49 -24.69 -8.46
C ASP A 60 -9.31 -26.18 -8.10
N ARG A 61 -9.37 -26.52 -6.81
CA ARG A 61 -9.55 -27.90 -6.35
C ARG A 61 -11.03 -28.22 -6.43
N ARG A 62 -11.51 -28.50 -7.65
CA ARG A 62 -12.79 -29.18 -7.87
C ARG A 62 -12.79 -30.51 -7.12
N SER A 63 -13.79 -30.69 -6.27
CA SER A 63 -14.30 -31.99 -5.81
C SER A 63 -15.56 -32.33 -6.60
#